data_AF-A0A0M3KFW9-F1
#
_entry.id   AF-A0A0M3KFW9-F1
#
_cell.length_a   1.000
_cell.length_b   1.000
_cell.length_c   1.000
_cell.angle_alpha   90.00
_cell.angle_beta   90.00
_cell.angle_gamma   90.00
#
_symmetry.space_group_name_H-M   'P 1'
#
loop_
_entity.id
_entity.type
_entity.pdbx_description
1 polymer ?
#
loop_
_entity_poly.entity_id
_entity_poly.type
_entity_poly.pdbx_seq_one_letter_code
_entity_poly.pdbx_strand_id
1 'polypeptide(L)'
;MARYLMMPYASRYEVGDSKDAAKKLFDTMMQDCAETTTGVEKCSHIPPDVREGVYCSAIKFGPQANFDFLLKLYHQQVKYQYYFYQEYHAMLAGLACTTSKENLKGLIPIVLNANTPEAAYRPLMYLTRNPIASDMMMEYFRSNAKQVLESGQIDLYLQSMTAAWQTQTRLDQFIQLCNDLESGDPQVPASVCAPHIASLRAQVSRAQRYLPDIVHIFYDRFVKEGDDPWDERLPHSLMPLKYNAFIQPYFPSSGAYPWYKNMTFDSVVDVSFRIYLSILNEHLFEFLFGLLF
;
A
#
# COMPACT_ATOMS: atom_id res chain seq x y z
N MET A 1 17.32 -17.08 -8.67
CA MET A 1 16.01 -17.20 -8.00
C MET A 1 15.85 -16.24 -6.82
N ALA A 2 16.80 -16.16 -5.88
CA ALA A 2 16.72 -15.22 -4.75
C ALA A 2 16.52 -13.75 -5.19
N ARG A 3 17.29 -13.29 -6.17
CA ARG A 3 17.17 -11.93 -6.73
C ARG A 3 15.76 -11.61 -7.26
N TYR A 4 15.18 -12.52 -8.03
CA TYR A 4 13.80 -12.41 -8.55
C TYR A 4 12.75 -12.28 -7.44
N LEU A 5 12.91 -13.03 -6.34
CA LEU A 5 11.96 -13.03 -5.23
C LEU A 5 12.13 -11.82 -4.30
N MET A 6 13.35 -11.33 -4.13
CA MET A 6 13.66 -10.28 -3.15
C MET A 6 13.55 -8.87 -3.75
N MET A 7 14.04 -8.66 -4.98
CA MET A 7 14.15 -7.33 -5.57
C MET A 7 12.82 -6.58 -5.68
N PRO A 8 11.70 -7.19 -6.09
CA PRO A 8 10.41 -6.48 -6.14
C PRO A 8 9.96 -5.95 -4.77
N TYR A 9 10.34 -6.60 -3.67
CA TYR A 9 10.03 -6.15 -2.32
C TYR A 9 11.02 -5.11 -1.83
N ALA A 10 12.33 -5.39 -1.96
CA ALA A 10 13.38 -4.47 -1.54
C ALA A 10 13.21 -3.10 -2.19
N SER A 11 13.04 -3.08 -3.51
CA SER A 11 12.86 -1.85 -4.29
C SER A 11 11.53 -1.15 -4.00
N ARG A 12 10.44 -1.88 -3.72
CA ARG A 12 9.13 -1.26 -3.37
C ARG A 12 9.14 -0.60 -2.00
N TYR A 13 9.85 -1.18 -1.04
CA TYR A 13 9.87 -0.77 0.37
C TYR A 13 11.17 -0.05 0.79
N GLU A 14 11.98 0.38 -0.19
CA GLU A 14 13.20 1.17 0.06
C GLU A 14 14.19 0.49 1.02
N VAL A 15 14.35 -0.83 0.88
CA VAL A 15 15.31 -1.57 1.70
C VAL A 15 16.73 -1.28 1.20
N GLY A 16 17.54 -0.63 2.03
CA GLY A 16 18.92 -0.28 1.69
C GLY A 16 19.02 0.69 0.49
N ASP A 17 19.97 0.45 -0.41
CA ASP A 17 20.20 1.23 -1.64
C ASP A 17 19.39 0.73 -2.86
N SER A 18 18.50 -0.24 -2.65
CA SER A 18 17.77 -0.93 -3.74
C SER A 18 16.90 0.01 -4.58
N LYS A 19 16.41 1.11 -4.01
CA LYS A 19 15.69 2.17 -4.74
C LYS A 19 16.61 2.85 -5.74
N ASP A 20 17.75 3.36 -5.28
CA ASP A 20 18.62 4.19 -6.11
C ASP A 20 19.32 3.35 -7.19
N ALA A 21 19.71 2.11 -6.86
CA ALA A 21 20.24 1.16 -7.83
C ALA A 21 19.21 0.79 -8.91
N ALA A 22 17.95 0.55 -8.51
CA ALA A 22 16.87 0.26 -9.44
C ALA A 22 16.56 1.45 -10.36
N LYS A 23 16.46 2.66 -9.81
CA LYS A 23 16.24 3.88 -10.61
C LYS A 23 17.36 4.10 -11.64
N LYS A 24 18.62 3.92 -11.24
CA LYS A 24 19.75 4.03 -12.16
C LYS A 24 19.64 3.09 -13.36
N LEU A 25 19.25 1.83 -13.13
CA LEU A 25 19.03 0.86 -14.21
C LEU A 25 17.90 1.29 -15.14
N PHE A 26 16.82 1.85 -14.60
CA PHE A 26 15.72 2.35 -15.39
C PHE A 26 16.11 3.58 -16.22
N ASP A 27 16.84 4.52 -15.63
CA ASP A 27 17.29 5.74 -16.31
C ASP A 27 18.21 5.40 -17.50
N THR A 28 19.10 4.41 -17.33
CA THR A 28 19.90 3.85 -18.44
C THR A 28 19.00 3.24 -19.52
N MET A 29 18.01 2.42 -19.14
CA MET A 29 17.06 1.87 -20.13
C MET A 29 16.29 2.97 -20.86
N MET A 30 15.89 4.05 -20.20
CA MET A 30 15.20 5.16 -20.86
C MET A 30 16.06 5.79 -21.96
N GLN A 31 17.38 5.90 -21.73
CA GLN A 31 18.33 6.42 -22.71
C GLN A 31 18.50 5.42 -23.86
N ASP A 32 18.80 4.16 -23.54
CA ASP A 32 19.07 3.13 -24.55
C ASP A 32 17.84 2.83 -25.42
N CYS A 33 16.64 2.91 -24.83
CA CYS A 33 15.36 2.63 -25.49
C CYS A 33 14.62 3.89 -25.96
N ALA A 34 15.25 5.08 -25.98
CA ALA A 34 14.55 6.33 -26.31
C ALA A 34 13.84 6.28 -27.68
N GLU A 35 14.50 5.68 -28.67
CA GLU A 35 14.04 5.63 -30.07
C GLU A 35 13.32 4.33 -30.44
N THR A 36 13.12 3.41 -29.49
CA THR A 36 12.49 2.12 -29.81
C THR A 36 11.03 2.29 -30.24
N THR A 37 10.63 1.46 -31.21
CA THR A 37 9.27 1.41 -31.76
C THR A 37 8.60 0.06 -31.56
N THR A 38 9.35 -0.97 -31.16
CA THR A 38 8.87 -2.37 -31.12
C THR A 38 8.86 -3.02 -29.75
N GLY A 39 9.37 -2.35 -28.70
CA GLY A 39 9.56 -2.95 -27.38
C GLY A 39 11.00 -2.79 -26.87
N VAL A 40 11.38 -3.61 -25.89
CA VAL A 40 12.63 -3.44 -25.13
C VAL A 40 13.74 -4.45 -25.45
N GLU A 41 13.49 -5.43 -26.32
CA GLU A 41 14.39 -6.57 -26.54
C GLU A 41 15.78 -6.19 -27.04
N LYS A 42 15.86 -5.14 -27.86
CA LYS A 42 17.10 -4.73 -28.51
C LYS A 42 17.87 -3.65 -27.75
N CYS A 43 17.25 -3.02 -26.76
CA CYS A 43 17.78 -1.83 -26.10
C CYS A 43 17.86 -1.97 -24.57
N SER A 44 17.02 -2.78 -23.94
CA SER A 44 17.05 -2.93 -22.48
C SER A 44 18.12 -3.92 -22.05
N HIS A 45 19.10 -3.39 -21.34
CA HIS A 45 20.14 -4.17 -20.68
C HIS A 45 19.79 -4.56 -19.23
N ILE A 46 18.55 -4.30 -18.80
CA ILE A 46 18.08 -4.71 -17.47
C ILE A 46 17.89 -6.24 -17.47
N PRO A 47 18.53 -6.98 -16.54
CA PRO A 47 18.31 -8.42 -16.42
C PRO A 47 16.83 -8.74 -16.17
N PRO A 48 16.22 -9.71 -16.90
CA PRO A 48 14.78 -10.00 -16.81
C PRO A 48 14.27 -10.27 -15.39
N ASP A 49 15.09 -10.89 -14.55
CA ASP A 49 14.74 -11.27 -13.19
C ASP A 49 14.70 -10.10 -12.19
N VAL A 50 15.10 -8.88 -12.59
CA VAL A 50 14.94 -7.67 -11.76
C VAL A 50 14.00 -6.64 -12.35
N ARG A 51 13.48 -6.85 -13.57
CA ARG A 51 12.65 -5.86 -14.28
C ARG A 51 11.44 -5.42 -13.47
N GLU A 52 10.71 -6.33 -12.84
CA GLU A 52 9.55 -5.96 -11.99
C GLU A 52 9.95 -4.97 -10.88
N GLY A 53 11.04 -5.24 -10.16
CA GLY A 53 11.53 -4.36 -9.10
C GLY A 53 12.06 -3.03 -9.61
N VAL A 54 12.79 -3.06 -10.73
CA VAL A 54 13.32 -1.86 -11.40
C VAL A 54 12.19 -0.95 -11.87
N TYR A 55 11.23 -1.49 -12.61
CA TYR A 55 10.06 -0.77 -13.09
C TYR A 55 9.25 -0.21 -11.92
N CYS A 56 8.94 -1.03 -10.91
CA CYS A 56 8.21 -0.57 -9.75
C CYS A 56 8.89 0.60 -9.03
N SER A 57 10.21 0.54 -8.83
CA SER A 57 10.97 1.61 -8.18
C SER A 57 10.96 2.91 -8.99
N ALA A 58 11.22 2.80 -10.29
CA ALA A 58 11.25 3.94 -11.19
C ALA A 58 9.89 4.64 -11.31
N ILE A 59 8.79 3.88 -11.26
CA ILE A 59 7.44 4.43 -11.30
C ILE A 59 7.04 5.03 -9.94
N LYS A 60 7.38 4.38 -8.83
CA LYS A 60 6.98 4.83 -7.49
C LYS A 60 7.73 6.09 -7.05
N PHE A 61 9.01 6.19 -7.39
CA PHE A 61 9.93 7.22 -6.88
C PHE A 61 10.49 8.14 -7.97
N GLY A 62 10.12 7.93 -9.23
CA GLY A 62 10.52 8.78 -10.34
C GLY A 62 9.46 9.81 -10.73
N PRO A 63 9.77 10.66 -11.72
CA PRO A 63 8.81 11.61 -12.27
C PRO A 63 7.72 10.91 -13.11
N GLN A 64 6.63 11.63 -13.41
CA GLN A 64 5.55 11.15 -14.29
C GLN A 64 6.06 10.64 -15.65
N ALA A 65 7.12 11.26 -16.20
CA ALA A 65 7.74 10.83 -17.45
C ALA A 65 8.17 9.35 -17.44
N ASN A 66 8.54 8.79 -16.27
CA ASN A 66 8.89 7.38 -16.15
C ASN A 66 7.65 6.49 -16.37
N PHE A 67 6.49 6.90 -15.84
CA PHE A 67 5.22 6.20 -16.03
C PHE A 67 4.80 6.24 -17.50
N ASP A 68 4.81 7.42 -18.10
CA ASP A 68 4.41 7.61 -19.50
C ASP A 68 5.32 6.80 -20.44
N PHE A 69 6.63 6.79 -20.16
CA PHE A 69 7.61 6.03 -20.92
C PHE A 69 7.37 4.51 -20.80
N LEU A 70 7.21 3.98 -19.59
CA LEU A 70 6.96 2.56 -19.39
C LEU A 70 5.62 2.12 -19.99
N LEU A 71 4.59 2.97 -19.90
CA LEU A 71 3.28 2.71 -20.49
C LEU A 71 3.35 2.69 -22.03
N LYS A 72 4.11 3.62 -22.64
CA LYS A 72 4.42 3.58 -24.08
C LYS A 72 5.08 2.26 -24.46
N LEU A 73 6.11 1.83 -23.72
CA LEU A 73 6.80 0.57 -23.98
C LEU A 73 5.87 -0.64 -23.82
N TYR A 74 5.02 -0.66 -22.81
CA TYR A 74 3.98 -1.70 -22.63
C TYR A 74 3.10 -1.83 -23.88
N HIS A 75 2.58 -0.71 -24.41
CA HIS A 75 1.75 -0.75 -25.60
C HIS A 75 2.50 -1.24 -26.85
N GLN A 76 3.77 -0.84 -27.01
CA GLN A 76 4.61 -1.36 -28.10
C GLN A 76 4.85 -2.87 -27.95
N GLN A 77 5.17 -3.32 -26.74
CA GLN A 77 5.45 -4.71 -26.40
C GLN A 77 4.24 -5.61 -26.73
N VAL A 78 3.04 -5.23 -26.27
CA VAL A 78 1.81 -5.96 -26.57
C VAL A 78 1.52 -6.00 -28.07
N LYS A 79 1.75 -4.89 -28.78
CA LYS A 79 1.43 -4.77 -30.21
C LYS A 79 2.38 -5.56 -31.12
N TYR A 80 3.68 -5.48 -30.87
CA TYR A 80 4.71 -5.99 -31.78
C TYR A 80 5.35 -7.29 -31.31
N GLN A 81 5.23 -7.62 -30.02
CA GLN A 81 5.93 -8.73 -29.36
C GLN A 81 4.95 -9.48 -28.42
N TYR A 82 3.77 -9.80 -28.97
CA TYR A 82 2.64 -10.39 -28.24
C TYR A 82 2.98 -11.65 -27.44
N TYR A 83 3.93 -12.46 -27.91
CA TYR A 83 4.33 -13.70 -27.23
C TYR A 83 5.35 -13.48 -26.10
N PHE A 84 5.87 -12.27 -25.92
CA PHE A 84 6.82 -11.94 -24.87
C PHE A 84 6.10 -11.42 -23.62
N TYR A 85 5.20 -12.26 -23.11
CA TYR A 85 4.28 -11.90 -22.04
C TYR A 85 4.96 -11.63 -20.70
N GLN A 86 6.04 -12.34 -20.41
CA GLN A 86 6.85 -12.11 -19.21
C GLN A 86 7.24 -10.63 -19.08
N GLU A 87 7.55 -9.99 -20.20
CA GLU A 87 8.00 -8.61 -20.23
C GLU A 87 6.85 -7.61 -20.00
N TYR A 88 5.79 -7.67 -20.80
CA TYR A 88 4.70 -6.71 -20.63
C TYR A 88 3.96 -6.92 -19.29
N HIS A 89 3.97 -8.14 -18.71
CA HIS A 89 3.48 -8.36 -17.35
C HIS A 89 4.40 -7.75 -16.28
N ALA A 90 5.73 -7.83 -16.45
CA ALA A 90 6.66 -7.10 -15.59
C ALA A 90 6.42 -5.58 -15.67
N MET A 91 6.16 -5.05 -16.87
CA MET A 91 5.79 -3.64 -17.07
C MET A 91 4.49 -3.28 -16.34
N LEU A 92 3.42 -4.08 -16.48
CA LEU A 92 2.16 -3.85 -15.74
C LEU A 92 2.35 -3.89 -14.22
N ALA A 93 3.16 -4.84 -13.72
CA ALA A 93 3.47 -4.93 -12.30
C ALA A 93 4.26 -3.70 -11.80
N GLY A 94 5.15 -3.15 -12.64
CA GLY A 94 5.85 -1.90 -12.37
C GLY A 94 4.94 -0.66 -12.41
N LEU A 95 4.11 -0.54 -13.44
CA LEU A 95 3.12 0.55 -13.59
C LEU A 95 2.14 0.59 -12.41
N ALA A 96 1.76 -0.57 -11.89
CA ALA A 96 0.90 -0.69 -10.72
C ALA A 96 1.52 -0.10 -9.44
N CYS A 97 2.82 0.21 -9.40
CA CYS A 97 3.47 0.88 -8.27
C CYS A 97 3.31 2.41 -8.25
N THR A 98 2.62 3.00 -9.23
CA THR A 98 2.40 4.45 -9.26
C THR A 98 1.66 4.94 -8.02
N THR A 99 2.04 6.12 -7.53
CA THR A 99 1.38 6.82 -6.41
C THR A 99 0.28 7.76 -6.89
N SER A 100 0.13 7.94 -8.22
CA SER A 100 -0.90 8.78 -8.82
C SER A 100 -2.22 8.02 -8.94
N LYS A 101 -3.27 8.60 -8.34
CA LYS A 101 -4.65 8.11 -8.47
C LYS A 101 -5.13 8.12 -9.93
N GLU A 102 -4.77 9.16 -10.69
CA GLU A 102 -5.15 9.29 -12.10
C GLU A 102 -4.52 8.20 -12.95
N ASN A 103 -3.21 7.95 -12.77
CA ASN A 103 -2.51 6.87 -13.46
C ASN A 103 -3.13 5.50 -13.15
N LEU A 104 -3.50 5.24 -11.88
CA LEU A 104 -4.18 4.01 -11.51
C LEU A 104 -5.56 3.88 -12.16
N LYS A 105 -6.36 4.97 -12.21
CA LYS A 105 -7.65 4.97 -12.91
C LYS A 105 -7.49 4.61 -14.38
N GLY A 106 -6.48 5.16 -15.05
CA GLY A 106 -6.15 4.80 -16.43
C GLY A 106 -5.61 3.37 -16.59
N LEU A 107 -4.93 2.84 -15.57
CA LEU A 107 -4.32 1.51 -15.59
C LEU A 107 -5.33 0.38 -15.35
N ILE A 108 -6.37 0.58 -14.55
CA ILE A 108 -7.39 -0.43 -14.25
C ILE A 108 -8.00 -1.09 -15.51
N PRO A 109 -8.50 -0.34 -16.51
CA PRO A 109 -9.03 -0.95 -17.74
C PRO A 109 -7.95 -1.71 -18.52
N ILE A 110 -6.69 -1.25 -18.50
CA ILE A 110 -5.59 -1.91 -19.20
C ILE A 110 -5.30 -3.27 -18.55
N VAL A 111 -5.24 -3.30 -17.21
CA VAL A 111 -4.97 -4.51 -16.44
C VAL A 111 -6.15 -5.49 -16.52
N LEU A 112 -7.39 -5.00 -16.51
CA LEU A 112 -8.60 -5.81 -16.67
C LEU A 112 -8.63 -6.56 -18.01
N ASN A 113 -8.14 -5.93 -19.08
CA ASN A 113 -8.14 -6.49 -20.43
C ASN A 113 -6.79 -7.07 -20.86
N ALA A 114 -5.82 -7.16 -19.94
CA ALA A 114 -4.50 -7.69 -20.25
C ALA A 114 -4.58 -9.20 -20.56
N ASN A 115 -3.78 -9.64 -21.53
CA ASN A 115 -3.70 -11.04 -21.92
C ASN A 115 -3.29 -11.93 -20.74
N THR A 116 -3.96 -13.06 -20.55
CA THR A 116 -3.68 -14.05 -19.51
C THR A 116 -3.41 -15.41 -20.15
N PRO A 117 -2.19 -15.62 -20.70
CA PRO A 117 -1.89 -16.83 -21.46
C PRO A 117 -1.90 -18.09 -20.59
N GLU A 118 -1.65 -17.96 -19.28
CA GLU A 118 -1.62 -19.05 -18.32
C GLU A 118 -2.22 -18.58 -16.98
N ALA A 119 -2.71 -19.52 -16.16
CA ALA A 119 -3.32 -19.22 -14.86
C ALA A 119 -2.38 -18.52 -13.84
N ALA A 120 -1.07 -18.59 -14.09
CA ALA A 120 -0.06 -17.89 -13.30
C ALA A 120 -0.05 -16.37 -13.53
N TYR A 121 -0.51 -15.91 -14.70
CA TYR A 121 -0.58 -14.49 -15.03
C TYR A 121 -1.92 -13.91 -14.58
N ARG A 122 -1.87 -13.15 -13.49
CA ARG A 122 -3.04 -12.52 -12.87
C ARG A 122 -2.85 -11.00 -12.78
N PRO A 123 -3.02 -10.24 -13.88
CA PRO A 123 -2.74 -8.81 -13.94
C PRO A 123 -3.38 -8.00 -12.81
N LEU A 124 -4.66 -8.27 -12.50
CA LEU A 124 -5.39 -7.57 -11.45
C LEU A 124 -4.71 -7.72 -10.08
N MET A 125 -3.99 -8.82 -9.84
CA MET A 125 -3.27 -9.03 -8.59
C MET A 125 -2.09 -8.08 -8.39
N TYR A 126 -1.54 -7.50 -9.47
CA TYR A 126 -0.48 -6.51 -9.37
C TYR A 126 -0.93 -5.24 -8.64
N LEU A 127 -2.22 -4.89 -8.76
CA LEU A 127 -2.81 -3.73 -8.09
C LEU A 127 -2.90 -3.92 -6.57
N THR A 128 -2.99 -5.15 -6.07
CA THR A 128 -3.18 -5.40 -4.62
C THR A 128 -2.02 -4.98 -3.74
N ARG A 129 -0.84 -4.82 -4.34
CA ARG A 129 0.38 -4.36 -3.65
C ARG A 129 0.46 -2.84 -3.58
N ASN A 130 -0.54 -2.13 -4.11
CA ASN A 130 -0.64 -0.68 -4.07
C ASN A 130 -1.74 -0.26 -3.08
N PRO A 131 -1.41 0.50 -2.02
CA PRO A 131 -2.36 0.82 -0.96
C PRO A 131 -3.54 1.69 -1.41
N ILE A 132 -3.40 2.45 -2.50
CA ILE A 132 -4.49 3.30 -3.03
C ILE A 132 -5.29 2.60 -4.13
N ALA A 133 -4.83 1.46 -4.67
CA ALA A 133 -5.48 0.82 -5.81
C ALA A 133 -6.84 0.22 -5.46
N SER A 134 -7.03 -0.33 -4.25
CA SER A 134 -8.35 -0.84 -3.82
C SER A 134 -9.46 0.21 -3.92
N ASP A 135 -9.18 1.45 -3.50
CA ASP A 135 -10.15 2.55 -3.59
C ASP A 135 -10.40 2.96 -5.05
N MET A 136 -9.36 2.98 -5.88
CA MET A 136 -9.49 3.27 -7.32
C MET A 136 -10.26 2.17 -8.05
N MET A 137 -10.08 0.90 -7.69
CA MET A 137 -10.86 -0.21 -8.22
C MET A 137 -12.33 -0.10 -7.80
N MET A 138 -12.61 0.23 -6.54
CA MET A 138 -13.99 0.44 -6.09
C MET A 138 -14.66 1.60 -6.84
N GLU A 139 -13.97 2.72 -7.02
CA GLU A 139 -14.48 3.86 -7.80
C GLU A 139 -14.72 3.47 -9.26
N TYR A 140 -13.76 2.80 -9.89
CA TYR A 140 -13.89 2.33 -11.26
C TYR A 140 -15.07 1.38 -11.43
N PHE A 141 -15.25 0.45 -10.51
CA PHE A 141 -16.35 -0.53 -10.59
C PHE A 141 -17.71 0.13 -10.47
N ARG A 142 -17.88 1.13 -9.60
CA ARG A 142 -19.13 1.90 -9.48
C ARG A 142 -19.51 2.60 -10.80
N SER A 143 -18.53 3.12 -11.52
CA SER A 143 -18.78 3.83 -12.79
C SER A 143 -18.80 2.91 -14.02
N ASN A 144 -18.27 1.69 -13.91
CA ASN A 144 -18.07 0.79 -15.05
C ASN A 144 -18.49 -0.66 -14.75
N ALA A 145 -19.53 -0.84 -13.92
CA ALA A 145 -19.94 -2.15 -13.41
C ALA A 145 -20.13 -3.18 -14.52
N LYS A 146 -20.86 -2.79 -15.58
CA LYS A 146 -21.11 -3.64 -16.76
C LYS A 146 -19.82 -4.18 -17.38
N GLN A 147 -18.83 -3.31 -17.62
CA GLN A 147 -17.56 -3.72 -18.21
C GLN A 147 -16.81 -4.72 -17.34
N VAL A 148 -16.82 -4.52 -16.02
CA VAL A 148 -16.15 -5.43 -15.08
C VAL A 148 -16.88 -6.76 -15.01
N LEU A 149 -18.22 -6.77 -14.99
CA LEU A 149 -19.04 -7.97 -14.96
C LEU A 149 -18.89 -8.80 -16.24
N GLU A 150 -18.86 -8.15 -17.40
CA GLU A 150 -18.73 -8.79 -18.71
C GLU A 150 -17.28 -9.20 -19.05
N SER A 151 -16.29 -8.80 -18.24
CA SER A 151 -14.87 -9.08 -18.50
C SER A 151 -14.47 -10.56 -18.39
N GLY A 152 -15.31 -11.39 -17.78
CA GLY A 152 -14.95 -12.77 -17.40
C GLY A 152 -13.93 -12.85 -16.24
N GLN A 153 -13.53 -11.71 -15.65
CA GLN A 153 -12.56 -11.64 -14.55
C GLN A 153 -13.16 -11.07 -13.25
N ILE A 154 -14.47 -11.05 -13.11
CA ILE A 154 -15.16 -10.44 -11.95
C ILE A 154 -14.65 -10.98 -10.61
N ASP A 155 -14.45 -12.30 -10.49
CA ASP A 155 -13.95 -12.89 -9.25
C ASP A 155 -12.55 -12.39 -8.89
N LEU A 156 -11.64 -12.36 -9.88
CA LEU A 156 -10.29 -11.86 -9.68
C LEU A 156 -10.30 -10.36 -9.39
N TYR A 157 -11.23 -9.61 -9.99
CA TYR A 157 -11.39 -8.18 -9.76
C TYR A 157 -11.81 -7.89 -8.33
N LEU A 158 -12.88 -8.54 -7.85
CA LEU A 158 -13.39 -8.36 -6.48
C LEU A 158 -12.38 -8.86 -5.45
N GLN A 159 -11.72 -9.99 -5.71
CA GLN A 159 -10.61 -10.48 -4.89
C GLN A 159 -9.48 -9.45 -4.80
N SER A 160 -9.08 -8.86 -5.92
CA SER A 160 -8.00 -7.88 -5.96
C SER A 160 -8.37 -6.58 -5.24
N MET A 161 -9.58 -6.08 -5.50
CA MET A 161 -10.11 -4.86 -4.88
C MET A 161 -10.15 -4.98 -3.35
N THR A 162 -10.55 -6.14 -2.83
CA THR A 162 -10.75 -6.37 -1.39
C THR A 162 -9.55 -7.01 -0.67
N ALA A 163 -8.44 -7.27 -1.37
CA ALA A 163 -7.31 -8.07 -0.86
C ALA A 163 -6.66 -7.54 0.44
N ALA A 164 -6.68 -6.22 0.65
CA ALA A 164 -6.10 -5.57 1.83
C ALA A 164 -7.16 -5.12 2.85
N TRP A 165 -8.44 -5.45 2.64
CA TRP A 165 -9.53 -4.97 3.49
C TRP A 165 -9.68 -5.87 4.73
N GLN A 166 -9.49 -5.26 5.90
CA GLN A 166 -9.39 -6.00 7.17
C GLN A 166 -10.24 -5.40 8.29
N THR A 167 -11.09 -4.40 7.98
CA THR A 167 -11.91 -3.70 8.96
C THR A 167 -13.41 -3.91 8.71
N GLN A 168 -14.21 -3.81 9.78
CA GLN A 168 -15.66 -3.89 9.68
C GLN A 168 -16.23 -2.82 8.74
N THR A 169 -15.70 -1.60 8.81
CA THR A 169 -16.10 -0.51 7.90
C THR A 169 -15.90 -0.87 6.42
N ARG A 170 -14.79 -1.53 6.06
CA ARG A 170 -14.54 -1.96 4.67
C ARG A 170 -15.48 -3.10 4.26
N LEU A 171 -15.80 -4.01 5.17
CA LEU A 171 -16.79 -5.05 4.94
C LEU A 171 -18.19 -4.45 4.70
N ASP A 172 -18.61 -3.49 5.52
CA ASP A 172 -19.90 -2.82 5.38
C ASP A 172 -19.97 -2.05 4.05
N GLN A 173 -18.88 -1.37 3.65
CA GLN A 173 -18.76 -0.73 2.34
C GLN A 173 -18.93 -1.72 1.18
N PHE A 174 -18.35 -2.92 1.30
CA PHE A 174 -18.48 -3.96 0.27
C PHE A 174 -19.92 -4.51 0.18
N ILE A 175 -20.55 -4.76 1.32
CA ILE A 175 -21.94 -5.22 1.39
C ILE A 175 -22.87 -4.18 0.76
N GLN A 176 -22.66 -2.89 1.08
CA GLN A 176 -23.46 -1.82 0.49
C GLN A 176 -23.28 -1.75 -1.03
N LEU A 177 -22.05 -1.85 -1.52
CA LEU A 177 -21.76 -1.89 -2.96
C LEU A 177 -22.51 -3.04 -3.65
N CYS A 178 -22.53 -4.23 -3.04
CA CYS A 178 -23.27 -5.38 -3.58
C CYS A 178 -24.79 -5.15 -3.60
N ASN A 179 -25.35 -4.59 -2.52
CA ASN A 179 -26.78 -4.26 -2.46
C ASN A 179 -27.16 -3.22 -3.54
N ASP A 180 -26.33 -2.19 -3.72
CA ASP A 180 -26.56 -1.13 -4.72
C ASP A 180 -26.59 -1.74 -6.13
N LEU A 181 -25.67 -2.66 -6.43
CA LEU A 181 -25.60 -3.34 -7.73
C LEU A 181 -26.80 -4.25 -8.00
N GLU A 182 -27.22 -5.04 -7.01
CA GLU A 182 -28.40 -5.92 -7.14
C GLU A 182 -29.69 -5.12 -7.34
N SER A 183 -29.77 -3.92 -6.76
CA SER A 183 -30.94 -3.05 -6.92
C SER A 183 -30.97 -2.29 -8.26
N GLY A 184 -29.80 -2.02 -8.84
CA GLY A 184 -29.64 -1.18 -10.02
C GLY A 184 -29.68 -1.94 -11.35
N ASP A 185 -29.30 -3.22 -11.37
CA ASP A 185 -29.30 -4.04 -12.59
C ASP A 185 -29.65 -5.52 -12.26
N PRO A 186 -30.81 -6.04 -12.75
CA PRO A 186 -31.23 -7.42 -12.54
C PRO A 186 -30.26 -8.49 -13.07
N GLN A 187 -29.28 -8.10 -13.90
CA GLN A 187 -28.30 -9.02 -14.46
C GLN A 187 -27.08 -9.24 -13.56
N VAL A 188 -26.90 -8.49 -12.47
CA VAL A 188 -25.84 -8.76 -11.49
C VAL A 188 -26.32 -9.87 -10.57
N PRO A 189 -25.83 -11.11 -10.69
CA PRO A 189 -26.31 -12.19 -9.87
C PRO A 189 -25.83 -11.98 -8.44
N ALA A 190 -26.73 -12.01 -7.45
CA ALA A 190 -26.38 -12.00 -6.03
C ALA A 190 -25.34 -13.09 -5.66
N SER A 191 -25.25 -14.15 -6.48
CA SER A 191 -24.24 -15.21 -6.35
C SER A 191 -22.80 -14.74 -6.56
N VAL A 192 -22.56 -13.62 -7.26
CA VAL A 192 -21.22 -13.07 -7.45
C VAL A 192 -20.67 -12.52 -6.14
N CYS A 193 -21.48 -11.78 -5.38
CA CYS A 193 -21.01 -11.10 -4.17
C CYS A 193 -20.83 -12.02 -2.95
N ALA A 194 -21.67 -13.04 -2.80
CA ALA A 194 -21.72 -13.85 -1.59
C ALA A 194 -20.38 -14.53 -1.20
N PRO A 195 -19.61 -15.15 -2.13
CA PRO A 195 -18.30 -15.73 -1.81
C PRO A 195 -17.28 -14.69 -1.33
N HIS A 196 -17.28 -13.49 -1.94
CA HIS A 196 -16.36 -12.41 -1.58
C HIS A 196 -16.72 -11.79 -0.23
N ILE A 197 -18.02 -11.65 0.08
CA ILE A 197 -18.49 -11.22 1.42
C ILE A 197 -18.03 -12.22 2.49
N ALA A 198 -18.17 -13.52 2.23
CA ALA A 198 -17.75 -14.56 3.17
C ALA A 198 -16.22 -14.54 3.40
N SER A 199 -15.44 -14.41 2.31
CA SER A 199 -13.98 -14.27 2.37
C SER A 199 -13.57 -13.01 3.17
N LEU A 200 -14.20 -11.88 2.90
CA LEU A 200 -13.90 -10.62 3.58
C LEU A 200 -14.26 -10.67 5.08
N ARG A 201 -15.39 -11.29 5.45
CA ARG A 201 -15.73 -11.55 6.87
C ARG A 201 -14.65 -12.35 7.58
N ALA A 202 -14.12 -13.40 6.94
CA ALA A 202 -13.04 -14.20 7.49
C ALA A 202 -11.75 -13.38 7.66
N GLN A 203 -11.43 -12.51 6.70
CA GLN A 203 -10.28 -11.60 6.79
C GLN A 203 -10.41 -10.60 7.95
N VAL A 204 -11.58 -9.97 8.12
CA VAL A 204 -11.87 -9.05 9.23
C VAL A 204 -11.75 -9.77 10.58
N SER A 205 -12.36 -10.95 10.71
CA SER A 205 -12.28 -11.77 11.93
C SER A 205 -10.84 -12.16 12.28
N ARG A 206 -10.04 -12.55 11.27
CA ARG A 206 -8.62 -12.86 11.44
C ARG A 206 -7.82 -11.64 11.89
N ALA A 207 -8.05 -10.48 11.26
CA ALA A 207 -7.35 -9.25 11.63
C ALA A 207 -7.68 -8.83 13.06
N GLN A 208 -8.97 -8.83 13.45
CA GLN A 208 -9.39 -8.53 14.82
C GLN A 208 -8.73 -9.45 15.85
N ARG A 209 -8.53 -10.73 15.51
CA ARG A 209 -7.94 -11.71 16.40
C ARG A 209 -6.41 -11.58 16.55
N TYR A 210 -5.68 -11.34 15.47
CA TYR A 210 -4.22 -11.49 15.46
C TYR A 210 -3.45 -10.20 15.20
N LEU A 211 -4.09 -9.14 14.68
CA LEU A 211 -3.40 -7.88 14.41
C LEU A 211 -2.81 -7.24 15.68
N PRO A 212 -3.49 -7.24 16.85
CA PRO A 212 -2.90 -6.74 18.09
C PRO A 212 -1.57 -7.43 18.42
N ASP A 213 -1.54 -8.76 18.40
CA ASP A 213 -0.33 -9.54 18.69
C ASP A 213 0.80 -9.27 17.68
N ILE A 214 0.44 -9.16 16.40
CA ILE A 214 1.41 -8.83 15.34
C ILE A 214 2.01 -7.45 15.60
N VAL A 215 1.18 -6.45 15.90
CA VAL A 215 1.65 -5.08 16.20
C VAL A 215 2.55 -5.07 17.44
N HIS A 216 2.21 -5.82 18.49
CA HIS A 216 3.08 -5.98 19.65
C HIS A 216 4.45 -6.55 19.28
N ILE A 217 4.51 -7.63 18.50
CA ILE A 217 5.78 -8.20 18.04
C ILE A 217 6.60 -7.19 17.24
N PHE A 218 5.95 -6.43 16.34
CA PHE A 218 6.66 -5.41 15.56
C PHE A 218 7.16 -4.27 16.45
N TYR A 219 6.36 -3.87 17.44
CA TYR A 219 6.75 -2.87 18.43
C TYR A 219 7.99 -3.33 19.20
N ASP A 220 7.91 -4.49 19.86
CA ASP A 220 8.97 -5.02 20.72
C ASP A 220 10.29 -5.31 19.99
N ARG A 221 10.26 -5.51 18.68
CA ARG A 221 11.44 -5.93 17.88
C ARG A 221 12.06 -4.83 17.04
N PHE A 222 11.29 -3.81 16.66
CA PHE A 222 11.72 -2.80 15.70
C PHE A 222 11.63 -1.37 16.23
N VAL A 223 11.01 -1.16 17.40
CA VAL A 223 11.27 0.06 18.18
C VAL A 223 12.72 -0.03 18.67
N LYS A 224 13.47 1.07 18.55
CA LYS A 224 14.89 1.10 18.88
C LYS A 224 15.06 0.97 20.40
N GLU A 225 16.00 0.13 20.83
CA GLU A 225 16.48 0.14 22.22
C GLU A 225 16.88 1.59 22.60
N GLY A 226 16.24 2.14 23.62
CA GLY A 226 16.38 3.54 24.05
C GLY A 226 15.23 4.49 23.69
N ASP A 227 14.31 4.06 22.81
CA ASP A 227 12.97 4.66 22.62
C ASP A 227 11.87 3.78 23.27
N ASP A 228 12.27 2.78 24.08
CA ASP A 228 11.34 1.98 24.88
C ASP A 228 10.62 2.89 25.88
N PRO A 229 9.28 2.81 25.98
CA PRO A 229 8.56 3.63 26.93
C PRO A 229 8.72 3.01 28.33
N TRP A 230 9.88 3.27 28.95
CA TRP A 230 10.18 3.11 30.37
C TRP A 230 10.01 1.67 30.89
N ASP A 231 11.07 1.05 31.42
CA ASP A 231 10.99 -0.26 32.09
C ASP A 231 9.89 -0.31 33.17
N GLU A 232 9.57 0.85 33.75
CA GLU A 232 8.42 1.05 34.62
C GLU A 232 7.66 2.32 34.23
N ARG A 233 6.33 2.21 34.06
CA ARG A 233 5.44 3.33 33.67
C ARG A 233 5.56 4.54 34.60
N LEU A 234 5.88 4.33 35.88
CA LEU A 234 6.19 5.33 36.90
C LEU A 234 7.08 4.69 37.99
N PRO A 235 8.01 5.44 38.62
CA PRO A 235 8.73 4.98 39.81
C PRO A 235 7.78 4.47 40.90
N HIS A 236 8.17 3.42 41.64
CA HIS A 236 7.36 2.86 42.76
C HIS A 236 6.98 3.87 43.86
N SER A 237 7.68 5.00 43.92
CA SER A 237 7.38 6.11 44.83
C SER A 237 6.21 6.99 44.37
N LEU A 238 5.75 6.85 43.13
CA LEU A 238 4.69 7.62 42.49
C LEU A 238 3.50 6.72 42.13
N MET A 239 2.35 6.96 42.75
CA MET A 239 1.10 6.30 42.37
C MET A 239 0.24 7.25 41.55
N PRO A 240 -0.11 6.90 40.32
CA PRO A 240 -0.99 7.74 39.52
C PRO A 240 -2.42 7.68 40.08
N LEU A 241 -3.03 8.86 40.20
CA LEU A 241 -4.42 9.01 40.61
C LEU A 241 -5.33 9.22 39.40
N LYS A 242 -4.87 10.01 38.42
CA LYS A 242 -5.66 10.37 37.25
C LYS A 242 -4.76 10.73 36.07
N TYR A 243 -5.20 10.35 34.87
CA TYR A 243 -4.63 10.77 33.60
C TYR A 243 -5.72 11.46 32.78
N ASN A 244 -5.47 12.68 32.33
CA ASN A 244 -6.24 13.29 31.25
C ASN A 244 -5.28 13.50 30.08
N ALA A 245 -5.55 12.83 28.96
CA ALA A 245 -4.80 13.06 27.73
C ALA A 245 -5.72 13.75 26.72
N PHE A 246 -5.25 14.87 26.19
CA PHE A 246 -5.84 15.52 25.03
C PHE A 246 -4.86 15.37 23.87
N ILE A 247 -5.35 14.84 22.75
CA ILE A 247 -4.55 14.66 21.53
C ILE A 247 -5.30 15.35 20.40
N GLN A 248 -4.62 16.27 19.73
CA GLN A 248 -5.12 16.96 18.55
C GLN A 248 -4.30 16.53 17.32
N PRO A 249 -4.79 15.56 16.54
CA PRO A 249 -4.13 15.15 15.31
C PRO A 249 -4.36 16.16 14.17
N TYR A 250 -3.34 16.33 13.32
CA TYR A 250 -3.37 17.18 12.13
C TYR A 250 -3.37 16.31 10.87
N PHE A 251 -4.58 15.90 10.45
CA PHE A 251 -4.76 15.12 9.23
C PHE A 251 -4.88 16.03 8.00
N PRO A 252 -4.23 15.70 6.86
CA PRO A 252 -4.36 16.43 5.61
C PRO A 252 -5.83 16.54 5.19
N SER A 253 -6.45 17.65 5.54
CA SER A 253 -7.87 17.97 5.38
C SER A 253 -8.02 19.47 5.08
N SER A 254 -9.25 19.96 4.98
CA SER A 254 -9.55 21.37 4.68
C SER A 254 -9.20 22.36 5.81
N GLY A 255 -8.70 21.88 6.95
CA GLY A 255 -8.22 22.73 8.03
C GLY A 255 -6.93 23.46 7.64
N ALA A 256 -6.90 24.78 7.80
CA ALA A 256 -5.70 25.58 7.55
C ALA A 256 -4.76 25.52 8.78
N TYR A 257 -3.63 24.84 8.63
CA TYR A 257 -2.53 24.85 9.59
C TYR A 257 -1.18 24.90 8.85
N PRO A 258 -0.09 25.34 9.50
CA PRO A 258 1.22 25.44 8.86
C PRO A 258 1.70 24.10 8.29
N TRP A 259 2.42 24.13 7.17
CA TRP A 259 2.84 22.93 6.42
C TRP A 259 3.61 21.91 7.27
N TYR A 260 4.39 22.38 8.25
CA TYR A 260 5.18 21.53 9.15
C TYR A 260 4.35 20.77 10.19
N LYS A 261 3.05 21.10 10.34
CA LYS A 261 2.12 20.35 11.21
C LYS A 261 1.37 19.25 10.46
N ASN A 262 1.59 19.06 9.17
CA ASN A 262 0.88 18.02 8.42
C ASN A 262 1.34 16.62 8.86
N MET A 263 0.38 15.74 9.17
CA MET A 263 0.65 14.40 9.72
C MET A 263 1.37 14.43 11.07
N THR A 264 1.25 15.52 11.82
CA THR A 264 1.70 15.60 13.22
C THR A 264 0.50 15.61 14.17
N PHE A 265 0.75 15.66 15.47
CA PHE A 265 -0.26 15.94 16.48
C PHE A 265 0.33 16.86 17.53
N ASP A 266 -0.51 17.65 18.17
CA ASP A 266 -0.18 18.25 19.46
C ASP A 266 -0.85 17.39 20.55
N SER A 267 -0.20 17.24 21.69
CA SER A 267 -0.81 16.59 22.84
C SER A 267 -0.56 17.36 24.12
N VAL A 268 -1.51 17.27 25.04
CA VAL A 268 -1.37 17.72 26.43
C VAL A 268 -1.76 16.55 27.31
N VAL A 269 -0.90 16.19 28.24
CA VAL A 269 -1.14 15.10 29.18
C VAL A 269 -1.03 15.65 30.60
N ASP A 270 -2.16 15.71 31.30
CA ASP A 270 -2.20 16.02 32.71
C ASP A 270 -2.16 14.73 33.52
N VAL A 271 -1.09 14.56 34.30
CA VAL A 271 -0.93 13.42 35.20
C VAL A 271 -0.98 13.90 36.64
N SER A 272 -1.93 13.39 37.40
CA SER A 272 -1.96 13.57 38.85
C SER A 272 -1.41 12.34 39.53
N PHE A 273 -0.38 12.50 40.36
CA PHE A 273 0.23 11.41 41.13
C PHE A 273 0.27 11.75 42.62
N ARG A 274 0.29 10.70 43.45
CA ARG A 274 0.56 10.75 44.88
C ARG A 274 1.95 10.20 45.14
N ILE A 275 2.75 10.95 45.89
CA ILE A 275 4.11 10.57 46.28
C ILE A 275 4.05 9.85 47.63
N TYR A 276 4.63 8.66 47.75
CA TYR A 276 4.58 7.86 48.99
C TYR A 276 5.87 7.86 49.83
N LEU A 277 7.00 8.34 49.30
CA LEU A 277 8.29 8.31 50.01
C LEU A 277 9.02 9.66 49.93
N SER A 278 9.28 10.26 51.09
CA SER A 278 10.24 11.36 51.23
C SER A 278 11.65 10.79 51.20
N ILE A 279 12.20 10.56 50.01
CA ILE A 279 13.65 10.48 49.85
C ILE A 279 14.07 11.82 49.27
N LEU A 280 14.80 12.58 50.10
CA LEU A 280 15.41 13.85 49.77
C LEU A 280 16.25 13.71 48.49
N ASN A 281 15.98 14.61 47.54
CA ASN A 281 16.90 15.18 46.55
C ASN A 281 17.76 14.19 45.75
N GLU A 282 17.27 13.79 44.57
CA GLU A 282 18.02 13.82 43.28
C GLU A 282 17.13 13.30 42.14
N HIS A 283 16.41 12.19 42.33
CA HIS A 283 15.61 11.55 41.28
C HIS A 283 14.30 12.28 40.89
N LEU A 284 13.74 13.12 41.77
CA LEU A 284 12.52 13.88 41.44
C LEU A 284 12.81 14.98 40.40
N PHE A 285 14.05 15.48 40.37
CA PHE A 285 14.49 16.52 39.44
C PHE A 285 14.74 15.94 38.04
N GLU A 286 15.30 14.73 37.95
CA GLU A 286 15.47 14.00 36.68
C GLU A 286 14.14 13.62 36.04
N PHE A 287 13.15 13.17 36.82
CA PHE A 287 11.82 12.85 36.30
C PHE A 287 11.07 14.09 35.77
N LEU A 288 11.21 15.24 36.43
CA LEU A 288 10.61 16.50 35.98
C LEU A 288 11.32 17.09 34.74
N PHE A 289 12.64 16.89 34.60
CA PHE A 289 13.38 17.31 33.41
C PHE A 289 13.16 16.39 32.20
N GLY A 290 12.96 15.09 32.42
CA GLY A 290 12.66 14.12 31.36
C GLY A 290 11.26 14.27 30.74
N LEU A 291 10.34 14.97 31.41
CA LEU A 291 9.02 15.31 30.86
C LEU A 291 9.04 16.56 29.96
N LEU A 292 10.18 17.27 29.89
CA LEU A 292 10.36 18.51 29.13
C LEU A 292 11.15 18.33 27.81
N PHE A 293 11.51 17.09 27.45
CA PHE A 293 12.16 16.75 26.18
C PHE A 293 11.51 15.54 25.52
#